data_AF-A0A5E7VR10-F1
#
_entry.id   AF-A0A5E7VR10-F1
#
_cell.length_a   1.000
_cell.length_b   1.000
_cell.length_c   1.000
_cell.angle_alpha   90.00
_cell.angle_beta   90.00
_cell.angle_gamma   90.00
#
_symmetry.space_group_name_H-M   'P 1'
#
loop_
_entity.id
_entity.type
_entity.pdbx_description
1 polymer ?
#
loop_
_entity_poly.entity_id
_entity_poly.type
_entity_poly.pdbx_seq_one_letter_code
_entity_poly.pdbx_strand_id
1 'polypeptide(L)'
;MARFKSLFDEDWPWERPRWNGSWAAWNPPPPPEPVYVEKDEWPTPKPREDQVFAKSCTVDNWCRTDAGTAPEPASNFGKIMVAGAMLLPSASTAVATAIGADLGLGRLAGGGILQQRLNWAIRGAAGPASVFVLGMLPTRMGDGTLHTDEQLRRMSHAPTRVRFQFRRDTEGVMQVYGIHSGASGDDSVRTVKVEWNSDKTAMEAKLNGITILWTPQRGPLGSMLPLVYPEHGEQLNTILVHPIPENTDTQIEGLPGEDITAEDCILVFPADTGLKSLYVVFSRPARLTPGTVTGVGEDVSGVWLEHARTGSGAPIPTTIADSLRGREYSTFDSFRRAFWTAVSRDGAVAGQFSDDSLERMRNGKAPRARLMDTAGKRISHEIHHVELISEGGEVYNVDNLRIHTPKNHVELHQE
;
A
#
# COMPACT_ATOMS: atom_id res chain seq x y z
N MET A 1 -33.86 37.78 -59.99
CA MET A 1 -33.24 37.44 -58.69
C MET A 1 -32.44 36.16 -58.91
N ALA A 2 -31.12 36.31 -58.95
CA ALA A 2 -30.22 35.40 -59.64
C ALA A 2 -29.93 34.13 -58.84
N ARG A 3 -30.10 33.01 -59.55
CA ARG A 3 -29.82 31.63 -59.14
C ARG A 3 -28.30 31.39 -59.08
N PHE A 4 -27.88 30.63 -58.08
CA PHE A 4 -26.57 29.97 -58.01
C PHE A 4 -26.28 29.18 -59.30
N LYS A 5 -25.05 29.30 -59.84
CA LYS A 5 -24.53 28.44 -60.88
C LYS A 5 -23.34 27.61 -60.33
N SER A 6 -23.35 26.35 -60.75
CA SER A 6 -22.56 25.20 -60.31
C SER A 6 -21.09 25.26 -60.74
N LEU A 7 -20.24 24.56 -60.00
CA LEU A 7 -18.77 24.46 -60.08
C LEU A 7 -18.24 23.49 -61.16
N PHE A 8 -19.06 23.07 -62.11
CA PHE A 8 -18.66 22.15 -63.18
C PHE A 8 -19.44 22.45 -64.46
N ASP A 9 -18.97 23.40 -65.25
CA ASP A 9 -19.33 23.52 -66.67
C ASP A 9 -18.00 23.71 -67.43
N GLU A 10 -17.50 22.59 -67.95
CA GLU A 10 -16.49 22.56 -69.00
C GLU A 10 -17.13 23.06 -70.30
N ASP A 11 -16.73 24.23 -70.78
CA ASP A 11 -16.88 24.60 -72.18
C ASP A 11 -15.74 25.57 -72.54
N TRP A 12 -14.68 24.99 -73.11
CA TRP A 12 -13.52 25.70 -73.64
C TRP A 12 -13.76 25.98 -75.13
N PRO A 13 -14.04 27.23 -75.56
CA PRO A 13 -14.02 27.54 -76.97
C PRO A 13 -12.55 27.73 -77.41
N TRP A 14 -12.07 26.77 -78.21
CA TRP A 14 -10.82 26.89 -78.94
C TRP A 14 -10.92 27.99 -79.99
N GLU A 15 -10.69 29.25 -79.62
CA GLU A 15 -10.30 30.28 -80.58
C GLU A 15 -8.81 30.14 -80.87
N ARG A 16 -8.45 29.72 -82.08
CA ARG A 16 -7.07 29.78 -82.58
C ARG A 16 -6.83 31.14 -83.23
N PRO A 17 -5.95 32.01 -82.72
CA PRO A 17 -5.52 33.17 -83.47
C PRO A 17 -4.49 32.73 -84.52
N ARG A 18 -4.76 33.03 -85.79
CA ARG A 18 -3.71 33.09 -86.81
C ARG A 18 -2.81 34.27 -86.45
N TRP A 19 -1.53 34.02 -86.17
CA TRP A 19 -0.52 35.08 -86.27
C TRP A 19 0.85 34.56 -86.70
N ASN A 20 1.52 35.48 -87.35
CA ASN A 20 2.69 35.40 -88.21
C ASN A 20 3.99 35.38 -87.37
N GLY A 21 5.07 34.88 -87.98
CA GLY A 21 6.35 34.51 -87.36
C GLY A 21 6.95 35.42 -86.26
N SER A 22 7.48 34.79 -85.21
CA SER A 22 8.89 34.89 -84.78
C SER A 22 9.18 33.81 -83.73
N TRP A 23 10.29 33.08 -83.87
CA TRP A 23 10.73 32.06 -82.91
C TRP A 23 11.42 32.75 -81.72
N ALA A 24 10.64 33.35 -80.83
CA ALA A 24 11.12 33.75 -79.51
C ALA A 24 10.93 32.59 -78.53
N ALA A 25 11.98 32.20 -77.82
CA ALA A 25 11.98 31.10 -76.86
C ALA A 25 10.87 31.28 -75.81
N TRP A 26 10.02 30.27 -75.67
CA TRP A 26 8.96 30.22 -74.67
C TRP A 26 9.59 29.95 -73.30
N ASN A 27 9.81 30.99 -72.50
CA ASN A 27 10.14 30.83 -71.08
C ASN A 27 8.83 30.57 -70.33
N PRO A 28 8.61 29.39 -69.72
CA PRO A 28 7.46 29.18 -68.85
C PRO A 28 7.52 30.21 -67.69
N PRO A 29 6.37 30.78 -67.28
CA PRO A 29 6.34 31.65 -66.11
C PRO A 29 6.87 30.88 -64.89
N PRO A 30 7.64 31.53 -64.00
CA PRO A 30 8.11 30.88 -62.79
C PRO A 30 6.90 30.32 -62.02
N PRO A 31 7.01 29.09 -61.47
CA PRO A 31 5.93 28.51 -60.69
C PRO A 31 5.54 29.48 -59.56
N PRO A 32 4.24 29.70 -59.30
CA PRO A 32 3.82 30.59 -58.23
C PRO A 32 4.42 30.11 -56.91
N GLU A 33 5.01 31.03 -56.15
CA GLU A 33 5.55 30.72 -54.83
C GLU A 33 4.44 30.07 -53.98
N PRO A 34 4.72 28.93 -53.30
CA PRO A 34 3.71 28.31 -52.47
C PRO A 34 3.31 29.28 -51.37
N VAL A 35 2.07 29.75 -51.43
CA VAL A 35 1.47 30.54 -50.35
C VAL A 35 1.42 29.64 -49.13
N TYR A 36 2.32 29.90 -48.17
CA TYR A 36 2.29 29.24 -46.88
C TYR A 36 1.07 29.78 -46.13
N VAL A 37 -0.04 29.05 -46.18
CA VAL A 37 -1.16 29.27 -45.27
C VAL A 37 -0.64 28.83 -43.90
N GLU A 38 -0.43 29.77 -42.98
CA GLU A 38 -0.22 29.44 -41.57
C GLU A 38 -1.34 28.48 -41.16
N LYS A 39 -0.97 27.25 -40.78
CA LYS A 39 -1.94 26.33 -40.20
C LYS A 39 -2.39 26.97 -38.90
N ASP A 40 -3.66 27.34 -38.83
CA ASP A 40 -4.36 27.64 -37.57
C ASP A 40 -4.30 26.36 -36.70
N GLU A 41 -3.17 26.17 -36.02
CA GLU A 41 -3.02 25.15 -35.00
C GLU A 41 -3.84 25.63 -33.80
N TRP A 42 -4.91 24.90 -33.50
CA TRP A 42 -5.70 25.12 -32.29
C TRP A 42 -4.75 25.24 -31.10
N PRO A 43 -4.93 26.25 -30.22
CA PRO A 43 -4.08 26.41 -29.06
C PRO A 43 -4.06 25.09 -28.29
N THR A 44 -2.86 24.61 -27.98
CA THR A 44 -2.71 23.41 -27.17
C THR A 44 -3.51 23.59 -25.89
N PRO A 45 -4.39 22.63 -25.53
CA PRO A 45 -5.23 22.77 -24.34
C PRO A 45 -4.35 23.11 -23.14
N LYS A 46 -4.73 24.15 -22.39
CA LYS A 46 -4.02 24.52 -21.16
C LYS A 46 -3.93 23.28 -20.26
N PRO A 47 -2.74 22.91 -19.74
CA PRO A 47 -2.62 21.80 -18.81
C PRO A 47 -3.57 21.97 -17.63
N ARG A 48 -4.30 20.90 -17.28
CA ARG A 48 -5.17 20.88 -16.11
C ARG A 48 -4.33 20.96 -14.83
N GLU A 49 -4.76 21.78 -13.89
CA GLU A 49 -4.10 21.96 -12.59
C GLU A 49 -4.70 21.03 -11.52
N ASP A 50 -5.86 20.42 -11.79
CA ASP A 50 -6.63 19.57 -10.88
C ASP A 50 -6.41 18.07 -11.08
N GLN A 51 -5.32 17.67 -11.74
CA GLN A 51 -5.04 16.27 -12.05
C GLN A 51 -4.75 15.46 -10.77
N VAL A 52 -5.12 14.18 -10.78
CA VAL A 52 -4.91 13.24 -9.65
C VAL A 52 -4.27 11.93 -10.10
N PHE A 53 -3.70 11.17 -9.18
CA PHE A 53 -3.13 9.85 -9.47
C PHE A 53 -4.22 8.82 -9.79
N ALA A 54 -5.28 8.79 -8.98
CA ALA A 54 -6.42 7.89 -9.13
C ALA A 54 -7.71 8.57 -8.71
N LYS A 55 -8.80 8.25 -9.43
CA LYS A 55 -10.17 8.64 -9.11
C LYS A 55 -11.14 7.53 -9.51
N SER A 56 -12.37 7.65 -9.05
CA SER A 56 -13.45 6.76 -9.49
C SER A 56 -13.69 6.93 -10.99
N CYS A 57 -13.60 5.83 -11.73
CA CYS A 57 -13.75 5.80 -13.19
C CYS A 57 -15.17 5.40 -13.61
N THR A 58 -16.18 6.00 -12.99
CA THR A 58 -17.59 5.88 -13.39
C THR A 58 -17.94 6.96 -14.43
N VAL A 59 -19.03 6.74 -15.16
CA VAL A 59 -19.52 7.69 -16.16
C VAL A 59 -19.83 9.05 -15.54
N ASP A 60 -20.39 9.06 -14.33
CA ASP A 60 -20.76 10.28 -13.59
C ASP A 60 -19.54 11.13 -13.19
N ASN A 61 -18.36 10.51 -13.09
CA ASN A 61 -17.11 11.17 -12.76
C ASN A 61 -16.27 11.57 -13.98
N TRP A 62 -16.81 11.48 -15.21
CA TRP A 62 -16.09 11.90 -16.42
C TRP A 62 -15.67 13.38 -16.35
N CYS A 63 -14.40 13.68 -16.67
CA CYS A 63 -13.81 15.02 -16.61
C CYS A 63 -13.79 15.70 -15.23
N ARG A 64 -14.19 15.00 -14.15
CA ARG A 64 -14.17 15.48 -12.76
C ARG A 64 -13.09 14.79 -11.94
N THR A 65 -12.65 15.41 -10.85
CA THR A 65 -11.69 14.82 -9.90
C THR A 65 -12.21 14.84 -8.47
N ASP A 66 -13.54 14.94 -8.31
CA ASP A 66 -14.19 14.95 -7.00
C ASP A 66 -13.98 13.61 -6.27
N ALA A 67 -13.87 13.68 -4.94
CA ALA A 67 -13.88 12.48 -4.11
C ALA A 67 -15.28 11.84 -4.13
N GLY A 68 -15.34 10.51 -4.03
CA GLY A 68 -16.64 9.83 -3.97
C GLY A 68 -17.29 10.03 -2.61
N THR A 69 -18.62 10.19 -2.63
CA THR A 69 -19.44 10.48 -1.44
C THR A 69 -20.26 9.28 -0.98
N ALA A 70 -20.14 8.15 -1.65
CA ALA A 70 -20.88 6.91 -1.35
C ALA A 70 -19.95 5.70 -1.51
N PRO A 71 -20.22 4.58 -0.79
CA PRO A 71 -19.42 3.38 -0.93
C PRO A 71 -19.43 2.84 -2.36
N GLU A 72 -18.26 2.57 -2.92
CA GLU A 72 -18.14 2.01 -4.28
C GLU A 72 -17.04 0.93 -4.41
N PRO A 73 -17.13 0.03 -5.39
CA PRO A 73 -16.11 -0.99 -5.63
C PRO A 73 -14.74 -0.40 -5.96
N ALA A 74 -13.68 -0.95 -5.35
CA ALA A 74 -12.31 -0.54 -5.63
C ALA A 74 -11.87 -0.80 -7.09
N SER A 75 -12.56 -1.70 -7.79
CA SER A 75 -12.37 -1.93 -9.24
C SER A 75 -12.69 -0.70 -10.09
N ASN A 76 -13.48 0.25 -9.59
CA ASN A 76 -13.75 1.53 -10.26
C ASN A 76 -12.50 2.41 -10.33
N PHE A 77 -11.51 2.19 -9.47
CA PHE A 77 -10.27 2.98 -9.45
C PHE A 77 -9.14 2.33 -10.23
N GLY A 78 -9.08 1.00 -10.25
CA GLY A 78 -7.92 0.30 -10.81
C GLY A 78 -7.96 -1.21 -10.67
N LYS A 79 -6.96 -1.86 -11.28
CA LYS A 79 -6.66 -3.25 -10.99
C LYS A 79 -5.92 -3.32 -9.66
N ILE A 80 -6.31 -4.24 -8.80
CA ILE A 80 -5.74 -4.41 -7.46
C ILE A 80 -5.14 -5.81 -7.32
N MET A 81 -4.03 -5.88 -6.60
CA MET A 81 -3.32 -7.10 -6.23
C MET A 81 -2.94 -7.03 -4.77
N VAL A 82 -3.10 -8.13 -4.05
CA VAL A 82 -2.52 -8.32 -2.72
C VAL A 82 -1.43 -9.38 -2.82
N ALA A 83 -0.27 -9.09 -2.24
CA ALA A 83 0.88 -9.98 -2.16
C ALA A 83 1.39 -10.08 -0.72
N GLY A 84 2.02 -11.20 -0.39
CA GLY A 84 2.61 -11.46 0.92
C GLY A 84 4.05 -11.93 0.80
N ALA A 85 4.88 -11.61 1.80
CA ALA A 85 6.25 -12.08 1.87
C ALA A 85 6.30 -13.59 2.18
N MET A 86 7.04 -14.34 1.36
CA MET A 86 7.12 -15.80 1.37
C MET A 86 8.56 -16.27 1.19
N LEU A 87 8.83 -17.48 1.69
CA LEU A 87 10.09 -18.15 1.41
C LEU A 87 10.24 -18.40 -0.09
N LEU A 88 11.42 -18.09 -0.61
CA LEU A 88 11.77 -18.37 -1.99
C LEU A 88 12.01 -19.87 -2.18
N PRO A 89 11.56 -20.47 -3.31
CA PRO A 89 11.92 -21.83 -3.64
C PRO A 89 13.44 -21.96 -3.80
N SER A 90 13.99 -23.14 -3.50
CA SER A 90 15.44 -23.40 -3.66
C SER A 90 15.97 -23.10 -5.06
N ALA A 91 15.15 -23.31 -6.09
CA ALA A 91 15.46 -22.97 -7.48
C ALA A 91 15.67 -21.46 -7.71
N SER A 92 15.16 -20.60 -6.82
CA SER A 92 15.28 -19.14 -6.90
C SER A 92 16.41 -18.57 -6.02
N THR A 93 17.11 -19.41 -5.23
CA THR A 93 18.13 -18.95 -4.28
C THR A 93 19.28 -18.21 -4.97
N ALA A 94 19.77 -18.69 -6.12
CA ALA A 94 20.88 -18.04 -6.82
C ALA A 94 20.53 -16.61 -7.26
N VAL A 95 19.33 -16.42 -7.82
CA VAL A 95 18.83 -15.10 -8.24
C VAL A 95 18.61 -14.21 -7.01
N ALA A 96 18.00 -14.76 -5.96
CA ALA A 96 17.72 -14.04 -4.72
C ALA A 96 19.01 -13.52 -4.08
N THR A 97 20.03 -14.37 -3.96
CA THR A 97 21.34 -13.96 -3.45
C THR A 97 21.97 -12.87 -4.31
N ALA A 98 21.89 -12.98 -5.64
CA ALA A 98 22.46 -11.99 -6.56
C ALA A 98 21.81 -10.60 -6.45
N ILE A 99 20.52 -10.52 -6.11
CA ILE A 99 19.80 -9.25 -5.93
C ILE A 99 19.67 -8.84 -4.45
N GLY A 100 20.23 -9.63 -3.52
CA GLY A 100 20.12 -9.42 -2.08
C GLY A 100 18.68 -9.55 -1.54
N ALA A 101 17.84 -10.37 -2.14
CA ALA A 101 16.48 -10.62 -1.67
C ALA A 101 16.46 -11.63 -0.52
N ASP A 102 15.75 -11.29 0.56
CA ASP A 102 15.52 -12.18 1.70
C ASP A 102 14.31 -13.10 1.47
N LEU A 103 13.27 -12.55 0.85
CA LEU A 103 11.98 -13.21 0.62
C LEU A 103 11.42 -12.83 -0.75
N GLY A 104 10.53 -13.67 -1.27
CA GLY A 104 9.76 -13.38 -2.46
C GLY A 104 8.39 -12.78 -2.09
N LEU A 105 7.84 -11.93 -2.94
CA LEU A 105 6.47 -11.44 -2.80
C LEU A 105 5.54 -12.28 -3.66
N GLY A 106 4.79 -13.18 -3.01
CA GLY A 106 3.83 -14.05 -3.67
C GLY A 106 2.45 -13.42 -3.78
N ARG A 107 1.80 -13.59 -4.93
CA ARG A 107 0.40 -13.17 -5.12
C ARG A 107 -0.49 -13.92 -4.16
N LEU A 108 -1.26 -13.19 -3.35
CA LEU A 108 -2.31 -13.75 -2.51
C LEU A 108 -3.66 -13.69 -3.23
N ALA A 109 -4.01 -12.52 -3.73
CA ALA A 109 -5.29 -12.29 -4.36
C ALA A 109 -5.25 -11.17 -5.41
N GLY A 110 -6.27 -11.13 -6.26
CA GLY A 110 -6.48 -10.07 -7.25
C GLY A 110 -5.72 -10.30 -8.56
N GLY A 111 -5.72 -9.28 -9.42
CA GLY A 111 -5.05 -9.36 -10.71
C GLY A 111 -3.54 -9.36 -10.54
N GLY A 112 -2.80 -10.20 -11.28
CA GLY A 112 -1.32 -10.27 -11.20
C GLY A 112 -0.62 -9.03 -11.74
N ILE A 113 -0.69 -7.91 -11.02
CA ILE A 113 -0.07 -6.63 -11.36
C ILE A 113 1.44 -6.81 -11.47
N LEU A 114 1.97 -6.59 -12.68
CA LEU A 114 3.39 -6.75 -13.04
C LEU A 114 3.98 -8.18 -12.92
N GLN A 115 3.33 -9.09 -12.20
CA GLN A 115 3.78 -10.48 -11.99
C GLN A 115 3.77 -11.37 -13.25
N GLN A 116 3.21 -10.89 -14.36
CA GLN A 116 3.30 -11.58 -15.66
C GLN A 116 4.63 -11.32 -16.39
N ARG A 117 5.48 -10.43 -15.88
CA ARG A 117 6.74 -10.03 -16.53
C ARG A 117 7.90 -9.86 -15.56
N LEU A 118 7.58 -9.47 -14.33
CA LEU A 118 8.55 -9.21 -13.27
C LEU A 118 8.29 -10.14 -12.11
N ASN A 119 9.37 -10.64 -11.53
CA ASN A 119 9.34 -11.28 -10.23
C ASN A 119 9.50 -10.21 -9.16
N TRP A 120 8.72 -10.35 -8.10
CA TRP A 120 8.74 -9.43 -6.97
C TRP A 120 9.44 -10.09 -5.81
N ALA A 121 10.35 -9.35 -5.19
CA ALA A 121 11.06 -9.77 -4.01
C ALA A 121 11.14 -8.63 -3.00
N ILE A 122 11.57 -8.95 -1.79
CA ILE A 122 11.72 -7.99 -0.71
C ILE A 122 13.03 -8.23 0.04
N ARG A 123 13.66 -7.13 0.43
CA ARG A 123 14.84 -7.07 1.28
C ARG A 123 14.51 -6.27 2.54
N GLY A 124 15.05 -6.69 3.69
CA GLY A 124 14.82 -6.07 5.01
C GLY A 124 13.59 -6.60 5.74
N ALA A 125 13.00 -7.71 5.31
CA ALA A 125 11.85 -8.32 5.96
C ALA A 125 12.29 -9.35 7.02
N ALA A 126 11.69 -9.32 8.21
CA ALA A 126 12.08 -10.15 9.35
C ALA A 126 11.76 -11.65 9.18
N GLY A 127 10.87 -12.01 8.26
CA GLY A 127 10.49 -13.41 8.00
C GLY A 127 9.28 -13.58 7.08
N PRO A 128 8.95 -14.81 6.66
CA PRO A 128 7.71 -15.05 5.92
C PRO A 128 6.50 -14.57 6.74
N ALA A 129 5.49 -14.01 6.07
CA ALA A 129 4.34 -13.32 6.68
C ALA A 129 4.64 -12.01 7.45
N SER A 130 5.87 -11.47 7.39
CA SER A 130 6.22 -10.18 8.02
C SER A 130 5.87 -8.94 7.18
N VAL A 131 5.46 -9.09 5.92
CA VAL A 131 5.07 -7.97 5.08
C VAL A 131 3.92 -8.37 4.17
N PHE A 132 2.90 -7.53 4.10
CA PHE A 132 1.84 -7.58 3.09
C PHE A 132 1.93 -6.35 2.21
N VAL A 133 1.68 -6.51 0.92
CA VAL A 133 1.76 -5.43 -0.08
C VAL A 133 0.48 -5.44 -0.90
N LEU A 134 -0.19 -4.31 -0.98
CA LEU A 134 -1.27 -4.07 -1.92
C LEU A 134 -0.71 -3.19 -3.03
N GLY A 135 -0.86 -3.63 -4.28
CA GLY A 135 -0.61 -2.82 -5.46
C GLY A 135 -1.91 -2.43 -6.14
N MET A 136 -2.03 -1.19 -6.59
CA MET A 136 -3.10 -0.73 -7.46
C MET A 136 -2.53 -0.02 -8.70
N LEU A 137 -2.91 -0.52 -9.87
CA LEU A 137 -2.72 0.17 -11.14
C LEU A 137 -4.00 0.93 -11.49
N PRO A 138 -3.98 2.28 -11.55
CA PRO A 138 -5.18 3.05 -11.80
C PRO A 138 -5.75 2.77 -13.20
N THR A 139 -7.08 2.69 -13.29
CA THR A 139 -7.83 2.63 -14.54
C THR A 139 -7.73 3.98 -15.23
N ARG A 140 -7.46 4.00 -16.54
CA ARG A 140 -7.36 5.24 -17.31
C ARG A 140 -8.66 5.50 -18.06
N MET A 141 -9.29 6.64 -17.80
CA MET A 141 -10.47 7.11 -18.55
C MET A 141 -10.11 7.82 -19.86
N GLY A 142 -8.87 8.30 -19.99
CA GLY A 142 -8.45 9.08 -21.17
C GLY A 142 -9.04 10.49 -21.23
N ASP A 143 -9.64 10.98 -20.15
CA ASP A 143 -10.28 12.30 -20.04
C ASP A 143 -9.31 13.42 -19.59
N GLY A 144 -8.01 13.11 -19.48
CA GLY A 144 -6.96 14.05 -19.08
C GLY A 144 -6.92 14.40 -17.58
N THR A 145 -7.80 13.82 -16.77
CA THR A 145 -7.88 14.10 -15.31
C THR A 145 -6.82 13.37 -14.49
N LEU A 146 -6.16 12.36 -15.06
CA LEU A 146 -5.11 11.60 -14.37
C LEU A 146 -3.71 12.09 -14.72
N HIS A 147 -2.83 12.12 -13.73
CA HIS A 147 -1.41 12.40 -13.96
C HIS A 147 -0.77 11.38 -14.90
N THR A 148 0.11 11.88 -15.76
CA THR A 148 0.99 11.06 -16.60
C THR A 148 2.19 10.55 -15.79
N ASP A 149 2.77 9.43 -16.23
CA ASP A 149 3.98 8.88 -15.60
C ASP A 149 5.16 9.86 -15.68
N GLU A 150 5.20 10.75 -16.68
CA GLU A 150 6.22 11.79 -16.81
C GLU A 150 6.06 12.89 -15.76
N GLN A 151 4.82 13.33 -15.50
CA GLN A 151 4.55 14.30 -14.44
C GLN A 151 4.91 13.71 -13.07
N LEU A 152 4.48 12.48 -12.79
CA LEU A 152 4.77 11.80 -11.52
C LEU A 152 6.28 11.68 -11.22
N ARG A 153 7.13 11.53 -12.26
CA ARG A 153 8.60 11.50 -12.10
C ARG A 153 9.20 12.80 -11.56
N ARG A 154 8.50 13.92 -11.71
CA ARG A 154 8.93 15.26 -11.28
C ARG A 154 8.26 15.69 -9.96
N MET A 155 7.28 14.95 -9.50
CA MET A 155 6.52 15.24 -8.27
C MET A 155 7.14 14.51 -7.08
N SER A 156 7.06 15.11 -5.89
CA SER A 156 7.39 14.46 -4.60
C SER A 156 6.15 13.87 -3.92
N HIS A 157 4.98 14.44 -4.20
CA HIS A 157 3.66 13.99 -3.76
C HIS A 157 2.68 14.16 -4.90
N ALA A 158 1.70 13.27 -5.01
CA ALA A 158 0.63 13.39 -5.98
C ALA A 158 -0.74 13.23 -5.28
N PRO A 159 -1.72 14.10 -5.58
CA PRO A 159 -3.07 13.98 -5.03
C PRO A 159 -3.72 12.68 -5.52
N THR A 160 -4.52 12.04 -4.68
CA THR A 160 -5.28 10.83 -5.02
C THR A 160 -6.67 10.90 -4.40
N ARG A 161 -7.65 10.20 -4.98
CA ARG A 161 -9.03 10.12 -4.46
C ARG A 161 -9.39 8.81 -3.79
N VAL A 162 -8.41 7.91 -3.71
CA VAL A 162 -8.52 6.65 -3.00
C VAL A 162 -7.20 6.33 -2.31
N ARG A 163 -7.31 5.83 -1.09
CA ARG A 163 -6.23 5.24 -0.31
C ARG A 163 -6.69 3.90 0.26
N PHE A 164 -5.76 2.99 0.51
CA PHE A 164 -6.07 1.68 1.04
C PHE A 164 -5.34 1.44 2.36
N GLN A 165 -5.94 0.62 3.21
CA GLN A 165 -5.40 0.25 4.49
C GLN A 165 -5.56 -1.25 4.71
N PHE A 166 -4.59 -1.85 5.37
CA PHE A 166 -4.71 -3.21 5.87
C PHE A 166 -5.26 -3.16 7.29
N ARG A 167 -6.36 -3.88 7.53
CA ARG A 167 -7.03 -3.98 8.83
C ARG A 167 -7.21 -5.45 9.20
N ARG A 168 -7.37 -5.76 10.48
CA ARG A 168 -7.86 -7.08 10.91
C ARG A 168 -9.31 -6.94 11.31
N ASP A 169 -10.16 -7.84 10.86
CA ASP A 169 -11.54 -7.92 11.33
C ASP A 169 -11.63 -8.51 12.75
N THR A 170 -12.84 -8.61 13.28
CA THR A 170 -13.13 -9.15 14.61
C THR A 170 -12.66 -10.59 14.82
N GLU A 171 -12.42 -11.32 13.73
CA GLU A 171 -11.94 -12.70 13.73
C GLU A 171 -10.41 -12.79 13.58
N GLY A 172 -9.74 -11.64 13.43
CA GLY A 172 -8.30 -11.52 13.27
C GLY A 172 -7.82 -11.77 11.84
N VAL A 173 -8.74 -11.90 10.87
CA VAL A 173 -8.40 -12.08 9.45
C VAL A 173 -8.05 -10.73 8.86
N MET A 174 -6.97 -10.70 8.09
CA MET A 174 -6.52 -9.47 7.44
C MET A 174 -7.46 -9.14 6.26
N GLN A 175 -8.02 -7.94 6.28
CA GLN A 175 -8.87 -7.36 5.26
C GLN A 175 -8.24 -6.09 4.69
N VAL A 176 -8.54 -5.81 3.42
CA VAL A 176 -8.19 -4.54 2.78
C VAL A 176 -9.40 -3.62 2.85
N TYR A 177 -9.19 -2.41 3.32
CA TYR A 177 -10.21 -1.37 3.36
C TYR A 177 -9.81 -0.21 2.44
N GLY A 178 -10.74 0.25 1.60
CA GLY A 178 -10.56 1.44 0.77
C GLY A 178 -11.22 2.65 1.42
N ILE A 179 -10.58 3.81 1.32
CA ILE A 179 -11.11 5.07 1.84
C ILE A 179 -10.94 6.14 0.76
N HIS A 180 -11.99 6.93 0.52
CA HIS A 180 -11.87 8.12 -0.31
C HIS A 180 -10.98 9.15 0.39
N SER A 181 -10.26 9.96 -0.40
CA SER A 181 -9.62 11.15 0.16
C SER A 181 -10.66 12.07 0.82
N GLY A 182 -10.24 12.87 1.80
CA GLY A 182 -11.10 13.82 2.50
C GLY A 182 -11.92 14.73 1.56
N ALA A 183 -13.00 15.32 2.11
CA ALA A 183 -13.99 16.08 1.35
C ALA A 183 -13.41 17.22 0.49
N SER A 184 -12.27 17.80 0.89
CA SER A 184 -11.58 18.83 0.09
C SER A 184 -10.77 18.27 -1.08
N GLY A 185 -10.43 16.97 -1.06
CA GLY A 185 -9.57 16.36 -2.06
C GLY A 185 -8.11 16.82 -1.98
N ASP A 186 -7.64 17.33 -0.84
CA ASP A 186 -6.25 17.77 -0.71
C ASP A 186 -5.28 16.64 -0.32
N ASP A 187 -5.79 15.44 -0.08
CA ASP A 187 -4.94 14.29 0.26
C ASP A 187 -4.00 13.94 -0.87
N SER A 188 -2.71 13.93 -0.54
CA SER A 188 -1.65 13.55 -1.44
C SER A 188 -0.80 12.44 -0.83
N VAL A 189 -0.23 11.63 -1.71
CA VAL A 189 0.60 10.49 -1.35
C VAL A 189 1.99 10.72 -1.90
N ARG A 190 3.01 10.43 -1.09
CA ARG A 190 4.41 10.58 -1.50
C ARG A 190 4.73 9.71 -2.71
N THR A 191 5.53 10.24 -3.62
CA THR A 191 6.09 9.47 -4.73
C THR A 191 7.44 8.87 -4.32
N VAL A 192 7.70 7.66 -4.79
CA VAL A 192 8.97 6.97 -4.59
C VAL A 192 9.50 6.59 -5.96
N LYS A 193 10.70 7.09 -6.28
CA LYS A 193 11.38 6.72 -7.52
C LYS A 193 11.89 5.30 -7.39
N VAL A 194 11.52 4.47 -8.35
CA VAL A 194 12.10 3.15 -8.54
C VAL A 194 13.36 3.32 -9.36
N GLU A 195 14.47 2.72 -8.93
CA GLU A 195 15.77 2.87 -9.59
C GLU A 195 16.36 1.51 -9.93
N TRP A 196 17.08 1.43 -11.04
CA TRP A 196 17.90 0.25 -11.32
C TRP A 196 19.06 0.17 -10.32
N ASN A 197 19.38 -1.05 -9.87
CA ASN A 197 20.64 -1.29 -9.19
C ASN A 197 21.82 -1.07 -10.15
N SER A 198 23.04 -1.00 -9.60
CA SER A 198 24.27 -0.71 -10.38
C SER A 198 24.43 -1.62 -11.60
N ASP A 199 24.04 -2.89 -11.44
CA ASP A 199 24.27 -3.93 -12.44
C ASP A 199 23.08 -4.09 -13.40
N LYS A 200 22.03 -3.28 -13.25
CA LYS A 200 20.77 -3.30 -14.03
C LYS A 200 20.09 -4.69 -14.06
N THR A 201 20.25 -5.45 -12.98
CA THR A 201 19.66 -6.78 -12.83
C THR A 201 18.33 -6.75 -12.07
N ALA A 202 18.13 -5.74 -11.23
CA ALA A 202 16.91 -5.50 -10.49
C ALA A 202 16.60 -4.00 -10.38
N MET A 203 15.32 -3.68 -10.32
CA MET A 203 14.81 -2.38 -9.93
C MET A 203 14.47 -2.39 -8.44
N GLU A 204 14.80 -1.33 -7.72
CA GLU A 204 14.63 -1.19 -6.28
C GLU A 204 13.74 0.01 -5.94
N ALA A 205 12.78 -0.19 -5.03
CA ALA A 205 12.07 0.87 -4.34
C ALA A 205 12.40 0.80 -2.84
N LYS A 206 13.14 1.80 -2.37
CA LYS A 206 13.47 1.92 -0.94
C LYS A 206 12.28 2.57 -0.22
N LEU A 207 11.67 1.79 0.67
CA LEU A 207 10.57 2.23 1.53
C LEU A 207 11.08 2.30 2.96
N ASN A 208 10.23 2.76 3.88
CA ASN A 208 10.61 2.81 5.28
C ASN A 208 10.80 1.38 5.80
N GLY A 209 12.03 1.02 6.20
CA GLY A 209 12.39 -0.29 6.74
C GLY A 209 12.49 -1.48 5.76
N ILE A 210 11.98 -1.37 4.52
CA ILE A 210 12.04 -2.46 3.52
C ILE A 210 12.44 -1.93 2.14
N THR A 211 12.96 -2.81 1.28
CA THR A 211 13.14 -2.53 -0.15
C THR A 211 12.32 -3.53 -0.96
N ILE A 212 11.42 -3.05 -1.82
CA ILE A 212 10.75 -3.90 -2.81
C ILE A 212 11.63 -3.96 -4.06
N LEU A 213 11.80 -5.17 -4.58
CA LEU A 213 12.66 -5.49 -5.70
C LEU A 213 11.85 -6.07 -6.85
N TRP A 214 12.15 -5.64 -8.08
CA TRP A 214 11.60 -6.22 -9.29
C TRP A 214 12.71 -6.70 -10.20
N THR A 215 12.69 -7.97 -10.58
CA THR A 215 13.61 -8.52 -11.58
C THR A 215 12.84 -9.11 -12.76
N PRO A 216 13.30 -8.92 -14.02
CA PRO A 216 12.67 -9.56 -15.17
C PRO A 216 12.60 -11.08 -15.04
N GLN A 217 11.46 -11.68 -15.38
CA GLN A 217 11.30 -13.15 -15.39
C GLN A 217 12.23 -13.86 -16.38
N ARG A 218 12.64 -13.14 -17.42
CA ARG A 218 13.64 -13.56 -18.41
C ARG A 218 14.75 -12.52 -18.40
N GLY A 219 15.62 -12.64 -17.40
CA GLY A 219 16.74 -11.74 -17.17
C GLY A 219 18.08 -12.45 -17.25
N PRO A 220 19.19 -11.69 -17.20
CA PRO A 220 20.54 -12.25 -17.24
C PRO A 220 20.88 -13.12 -16.02
N LEU A 221 20.16 -12.95 -14.91
CA LEU A 221 20.31 -13.76 -13.70
C LEU A 221 19.56 -15.09 -13.74
N GLY A 222 18.79 -15.36 -14.81
CA GLY A 222 17.88 -16.51 -14.88
C GLY A 222 16.46 -16.16 -14.38
N SER A 223 15.64 -17.18 -14.15
CA SER A 223 14.24 -17.02 -13.74
C SER A 223 14.07 -17.34 -12.26
N MET A 224 13.45 -16.44 -11.50
CA MET A 224 12.79 -16.84 -10.26
C MET A 224 11.44 -17.48 -10.60
N LEU A 225 11.07 -18.50 -9.82
CA LEU A 225 9.74 -19.10 -9.95
C LEU A 225 8.68 -18.10 -9.46
N PRO A 226 7.60 -17.87 -10.23
CA PRO A 226 6.49 -17.05 -9.76
C PRO A 226 5.93 -17.62 -8.46
N LEU A 227 5.75 -16.75 -7.47
CA LEU A 227 5.09 -17.09 -6.22
C LEU A 227 3.61 -16.70 -6.33
N VAL A 228 2.73 -17.70 -6.35
CA VAL A 228 1.27 -17.54 -6.35
C VAL A 228 0.72 -18.46 -5.28
N TYR A 229 -0.02 -17.91 -4.32
CA TYR A 229 -0.53 -18.64 -3.18
C TYR A 229 -1.94 -18.16 -2.79
N PRO A 230 -2.95 -19.04 -2.66
CA PRO A 230 -2.96 -20.43 -3.10
C PRO A 230 -2.68 -20.53 -4.62
N GLU A 231 -2.45 -21.72 -5.19
CA GLU A 231 -1.89 -21.90 -6.55
C GLU A 231 -2.59 -21.11 -7.68
N HIS A 232 -3.82 -20.67 -7.47
CA HIS A 232 -4.61 -19.90 -8.43
C HIS A 232 -4.71 -18.40 -8.09
N GLY A 233 -4.29 -17.98 -6.89
CA GLY A 233 -4.60 -16.69 -6.28
C GLY A 233 -6.09 -16.55 -6.06
N GLU A 234 -6.51 -16.06 -4.90
CA GLU A 234 -7.93 -15.86 -4.67
C GLU A 234 -8.44 -14.66 -5.48
N GLN A 235 -9.70 -14.71 -5.88
CA GLN A 235 -10.35 -13.50 -6.36
C GLN A 235 -10.51 -12.58 -5.15
N LEU A 236 -10.08 -11.33 -5.28
CA LEU A 236 -10.44 -10.34 -4.27
C LEU A 236 -11.97 -10.21 -4.31
N ASN A 237 -12.63 -10.58 -3.23
CA ASN A 237 -14.00 -10.15 -2.95
C ASN A 237 -14.05 -8.63 -3.12
N THR A 238 -15.22 -8.08 -3.50
CA THR A 238 -15.37 -6.65 -3.80
C THR A 238 -14.89 -5.81 -2.61
N ILE A 239 -13.66 -5.29 -2.70
CA ILE A 239 -13.14 -4.30 -1.76
C ILE A 239 -13.99 -3.05 -1.96
N LEU A 240 -14.60 -2.57 -0.89
CA LEU A 240 -15.36 -1.33 -0.92
C LEU A 240 -14.46 -0.16 -0.51
N VAL A 241 -14.63 0.95 -1.22
CA VAL A 241 -14.03 2.25 -0.91
C VAL A 241 -15.11 3.09 -0.25
N HIS A 242 -14.85 3.57 0.97
CA HIS A 242 -15.83 4.28 1.78
C HIS A 242 -15.51 5.78 1.88
N PRO A 243 -16.53 6.66 1.91
CA PRO A 243 -16.33 8.09 2.12
C PRO A 243 -15.89 8.38 3.56
N ILE A 244 -15.14 9.47 3.76
CA ILE A 244 -14.84 10.01 5.10
C ILE A 244 -16.02 10.92 5.49
N PRO A 245 -16.70 10.70 6.63
CA PRO A 245 -17.78 11.59 7.07
C PRO A 245 -17.27 13.01 7.36
N GLU A 246 -18.06 14.04 7.02
CA GLU A 246 -17.76 15.43 7.39
C GLU A 246 -17.76 15.58 8.93
N ASN A 247 -16.72 16.20 9.49
CA ASN A 247 -16.48 16.38 10.94
C ASN A 247 -16.08 15.13 11.73
N THR A 248 -15.65 14.07 11.04
CA THR A 248 -14.93 12.98 11.68
C THR A 248 -13.43 13.19 11.50
N ASP A 249 -12.80 13.91 12.43
CA ASP A 249 -11.37 13.73 12.68
C ASP A 249 -11.21 12.25 13.09
N THR A 250 -10.58 11.45 12.24
CA THR A 250 -10.11 10.08 12.51
C THR A 250 -11.07 8.98 13.01
N GLN A 251 -12.37 9.19 13.26
CA GLN A 251 -13.30 8.13 13.71
C GLN A 251 -13.78 7.15 12.59
N ILE A 252 -12.84 6.60 11.82
CA ILE A 252 -12.89 5.16 11.51
C ILE A 252 -11.84 4.43 12.37
N GLU A 253 -11.62 4.94 13.58
CA GLU A 253 -11.25 4.20 14.79
C GLU A 253 -12.46 3.36 15.21
N GLY A 254 -12.47 2.12 14.74
CA GLY A 254 -13.51 1.17 15.05
C GLY A 254 -12.98 -0.16 14.59
N LEU A 255 -12.06 -0.70 15.39
CA LEU A 255 -11.11 -1.79 15.10
C LEU A 255 -9.91 -1.35 14.25
N PRO A 256 -8.90 -0.70 14.87
CA PRO A 256 -7.53 -0.86 14.40
C PRO A 256 -7.21 -2.36 14.37
N GLY A 257 -6.72 -2.85 13.23
CA GLY A 257 -5.80 -3.97 13.27
C GLY A 257 -4.52 -3.46 13.91
N GLU A 258 -4.48 -3.36 15.24
CA GLU A 258 -3.47 -2.67 16.09
C GLU A 258 -2.00 -3.01 15.82
N ASP A 259 -1.75 -4.00 14.98
CA ASP A 259 -0.42 -4.55 14.75
C ASP A 259 0.20 -4.16 13.41
N ILE A 260 -0.53 -3.46 12.54
CA ILE A 260 -0.09 -3.21 11.17
C ILE A 260 0.18 -1.72 10.97
N THR A 261 1.46 -1.33 10.95
CA THR A 261 1.84 -0.04 10.35
C THR A 261 1.65 -0.17 8.85
N ALA A 262 0.61 0.46 8.30
CA ALA A 262 0.35 0.52 6.87
C ALA A 262 0.80 1.90 6.34
N GLU A 263 1.87 1.92 5.57
CA GLU A 263 2.30 3.11 4.84
C GLU A 263 1.93 2.96 3.37
N ASP A 264 1.58 4.07 2.73
CA ASP A 264 1.31 4.11 1.30
C ASP A 264 2.23 5.06 0.54
N CYS A 265 2.44 4.75 -0.74
CA CYS A 265 3.23 5.55 -1.65
C CYS A 265 2.85 5.27 -3.11
N ILE A 266 3.25 6.17 -4.01
CA ILE A 266 3.18 5.95 -5.45
C ILE A 266 4.58 5.62 -5.95
N LEU A 267 4.77 4.39 -6.40
CA LEU A 267 6.00 3.96 -7.05
C LEU A 267 6.03 4.46 -8.49
N VAL A 268 7.08 5.20 -8.83
CA VAL A 268 7.26 5.78 -10.16
C VAL A 268 8.43 5.10 -10.84
N PHE A 269 8.14 4.32 -11.89
CA PHE A 269 9.15 3.54 -12.60
C PHE A 269 9.97 4.39 -13.59
N PRO A 270 11.24 3.98 -13.87
CA PRO A 270 12.07 4.61 -14.88
C PRO A 270 11.40 4.61 -16.27
N ALA A 271 11.59 5.68 -17.03
CA ALA A 271 10.89 5.88 -18.31
C ALA A 271 11.24 4.82 -19.36
N ASP A 272 12.48 4.34 -19.35
CA ASP A 272 13.03 3.30 -20.23
C ASP A 272 12.39 1.92 -20.03
N THR A 273 11.74 1.68 -18.89
CA THR A 273 11.10 0.39 -18.59
C THR A 273 9.74 0.22 -19.27
N GLY A 274 9.09 1.34 -19.65
CA GLY A 274 7.71 1.34 -20.13
C GLY A 274 6.66 0.95 -19.07
N LEU A 275 7.07 0.75 -17.81
CA LEU A 275 6.18 0.39 -16.71
C LEU A 275 5.37 1.60 -16.25
N LYS A 276 4.14 1.33 -15.83
CA LYS A 276 3.23 2.34 -15.28
C LYS A 276 3.48 2.54 -13.80
N SER A 277 3.29 3.78 -13.34
CA SER A 277 3.38 4.12 -11.92
C SER A 277 2.30 3.36 -11.14
N LEU A 278 2.66 2.90 -9.95
CA LEU A 278 1.89 1.95 -9.17
C LEU A 278 1.64 2.52 -7.77
N TYR A 279 0.40 2.58 -7.34
CA TYR A 279 0.10 2.86 -5.93
C TYR A 279 0.34 1.60 -5.11
N VAL A 280 1.08 1.74 -4.01
CA VAL A 280 1.42 0.64 -3.13
C VAL A 280 1.10 1.00 -1.69
N VAL A 281 0.41 0.11 -1.00
CA VAL A 281 0.33 0.08 0.47
C VAL A 281 1.13 -1.10 0.93
N PHE A 282 1.98 -0.90 1.93
CA PHE A 282 2.72 -1.99 2.54
C PHE A 282 2.49 -1.99 4.04
N SER A 283 2.18 -3.17 4.52
CA SER A 283 1.83 -3.49 5.88
C SER A 283 3.02 -4.19 6.50
N ARG A 284 3.61 -3.61 7.55
CA ARG A 284 4.55 -4.31 8.43
C ARG A 284 3.81 -4.67 9.70
N PRO A 285 3.58 -5.96 10.01
CA PRO A 285 3.15 -6.35 11.33
C PRO A 285 4.33 -6.04 12.27
N ALA A 286 4.27 -4.93 12.98
CA ALA A 286 5.41 -4.44 13.76
C ALA A 286 5.81 -5.44 14.85
N ARG A 287 4.86 -6.24 15.32
CA ARG A 287 5.05 -7.39 16.22
C ARG A 287 5.82 -8.57 15.62
N LEU A 288 6.12 -8.58 14.32
CA LEU A 288 6.94 -9.62 13.67
C LEU A 288 8.37 -9.15 13.41
N THR A 289 8.75 -7.95 13.87
CA THR A 289 10.13 -7.45 13.76
C THR A 289 10.93 -7.77 15.02
N PRO A 290 12.23 -8.11 14.91
CA PRO A 290 13.08 -8.26 16.07
C PRO A 290 13.24 -6.96 16.84
N GLY A 291 13.44 -7.05 18.15
CA GLY A 291 13.75 -5.88 18.96
C GLY A 291 14.22 -6.23 20.35
N THR A 292 14.82 -5.22 20.99
CA THR A 292 15.37 -5.31 22.34
C THR A 292 14.36 -4.74 23.33
N VAL A 293 14.17 -5.44 24.45
CA VAL A 293 13.28 -4.96 25.52
C VAL A 293 13.86 -3.73 26.20
N THR A 294 13.09 -2.65 26.21
CA THR A 294 13.38 -1.37 26.88
C THR A 294 12.31 -1.05 27.92
N GLY A 295 12.45 0.06 28.65
CA GLY A 295 11.50 0.52 29.66
C GLY A 295 11.79 0.00 31.07
N VAL A 296 11.17 0.62 32.07
CA VAL A 296 11.45 0.38 33.49
C VAL A 296 10.43 -0.55 34.13
N GLY A 297 9.18 -0.52 33.70
CA GLY A 297 8.04 -1.10 34.40
C GLY A 297 7.61 -0.25 35.59
N GLU A 298 6.56 -0.69 36.29
CA GLU A 298 6.01 0.00 37.45
C GLU A 298 5.99 -0.91 38.69
N ASP A 299 6.14 -0.31 39.87
CA ASP A 299 5.94 -1.01 41.14
C ASP A 299 4.44 -1.25 41.37
N VAL A 300 4.07 -2.52 41.49
CA VAL A 300 2.67 -2.91 41.65
C VAL A 300 2.40 -3.26 43.11
N SER A 301 1.29 -2.75 43.66
CA SER A 301 0.80 -3.11 44.99
C SER A 301 -0.47 -3.97 44.89
N GLY A 302 -0.67 -4.86 45.87
CA GLY A 302 -1.86 -5.73 45.90
C GLY A 302 -1.83 -6.84 44.84
N VAL A 303 -3.02 -7.22 44.34
CA VAL A 303 -3.18 -8.27 43.33
C VAL A 303 -3.02 -7.67 41.94
N TRP A 304 -1.89 -7.96 41.29
CA TRP A 304 -1.47 -7.31 40.06
C TRP A 304 -2.50 -7.38 38.93
N LEU A 305 -3.06 -8.56 38.65
CA LEU A 305 -4.02 -8.72 37.55
C LEU A 305 -5.44 -8.22 37.87
N GLU A 306 -5.74 -7.73 39.09
CA GLU A 306 -7.01 -7.02 39.29
C GLU A 306 -7.03 -5.69 38.52
N HIS A 307 -5.88 -5.04 38.35
CA HIS A 307 -5.75 -3.84 37.52
C HIS A 307 -6.05 -4.10 36.03
N ALA A 308 -5.93 -5.35 35.56
CA ALA A 308 -6.21 -5.71 34.17
C ALA A 308 -7.71 -5.66 33.81
N ARG A 309 -8.58 -5.52 34.81
CA ARG A 309 -10.05 -5.59 34.65
C ARG A 309 -10.69 -4.22 34.41
N THR A 310 -9.97 -3.13 34.60
CA THR A 310 -10.53 -1.76 34.57
C THR A 310 -9.52 -0.75 34.04
N GLY A 311 -10.01 0.34 33.46
CA GLY A 311 -9.18 1.48 33.03
C GLY A 311 -8.08 1.04 32.06
N SER A 312 -6.91 1.69 32.16
CA SER A 312 -5.76 1.47 31.28
C SER A 312 -5.04 0.12 31.46
N GLY A 313 -5.60 -0.83 32.23
CA GLY A 313 -5.01 -2.15 32.43
C GLY A 313 -3.86 -2.19 33.44
N ALA A 314 -3.33 -3.39 33.68
CA ALA A 314 -2.24 -3.57 34.64
C ALA A 314 -0.88 -3.25 33.99
N PRO A 315 -0.01 -2.45 34.65
CA PRO A 315 1.32 -2.16 34.15
C PRO A 315 2.24 -3.39 34.25
N ILE A 316 3.35 -3.36 33.52
CA ILE A 316 4.37 -4.41 33.62
C ILE A 316 5.16 -4.22 34.93
N PRO A 317 5.22 -5.21 35.84
CA PRO A 317 5.95 -5.05 37.10
C PRO A 317 7.46 -4.84 36.87
N THR A 318 8.08 -3.94 37.63
CA THR A 318 9.52 -3.62 37.51
C THR A 318 10.42 -4.86 37.60
N THR A 319 10.11 -5.81 38.50
CA THR A 319 10.90 -7.06 38.62
C THR A 319 10.84 -7.92 37.36
N ILE A 320 9.71 -7.93 36.65
CA ILE A 320 9.55 -8.62 35.37
C ILE A 320 10.28 -7.86 34.27
N ALA A 321 10.14 -6.54 34.22
CA ALA A 321 10.86 -5.68 33.29
C ALA A 321 12.37 -5.89 33.39
N ASP A 322 12.93 -5.86 34.61
CA ASP A 322 14.36 -6.09 34.87
C ASP A 322 14.85 -7.44 34.33
N SER A 323 14.04 -8.50 34.45
CA SER A 323 14.39 -9.84 33.96
C SER A 323 14.42 -9.97 32.43
N LEU A 324 13.76 -9.04 31.74
CA LEU A 324 13.60 -9.06 30.28
C LEU A 324 14.41 -7.96 29.59
N ARG A 325 14.70 -6.85 30.28
CA ARG A 325 15.36 -5.66 29.73
C ARG A 325 16.72 -6.02 29.11
N GLY A 326 17.00 -5.45 27.95
CA GLY A 326 18.22 -5.70 27.20
C GLY A 326 18.27 -7.03 26.46
N ARG A 327 17.25 -7.90 26.61
CA ARG A 327 17.14 -9.13 25.82
C ARG A 327 16.50 -8.83 24.48
N GLU A 328 16.99 -9.51 23.45
CA GLU A 328 16.45 -9.43 22.10
C GLU A 328 15.48 -10.58 21.83
N TYR A 329 14.39 -10.27 21.12
CA TYR A 329 13.35 -11.21 20.71
C TYR A 329 13.12 -11.05 19.21
N SER A 330 12.88 -12.17 18.51
CA SER A 330 12.67 -12.15 17.06
C SER A 330 11.26 -11.71 16.66
N THR A 331 10.29 -11.88 17.56
CA THR A 331 8.90 -11.43 17.41
C THR A 331 8.29 -11.07 18.77
N PHE A 332 7.22 -10.27 18.77
CA PHE A 332 6.45 -9.97 19.98
C PHE A 332 5.80 -11.22 20.58
N ASP A 333 5.44 -12.26 19.80
CA ASP A 333 4.97 -13.52 20.38
C ASP A 333 6.07 -14.24 21.16
N SER A 334 7.32 -14.20 20.67
CA SER A 334 8.47 -14.75 21.39
C SER A 334 8.74 -13.98 22.69
N PHE A 335 8.60 -12.66 22.67
CA PHE A 335 8.60 -11.82 23.86
C PHE A 335 7.45 -12.18 24.80
N ARG A 336 6.19 -12.23 24.33
CA ARG A 336 4.99 -12.58 25.11
C ARG A 336 5.15 -13.92 25.83
N ARG A 337 5.72 -14.93 25.15
CA ARG A 337 6.01 -16.23 25.77
C ARG A 337 7.04 -16.12 26.88
N ALA A 338 8.13 -15.40 26.63
CA ALA A 338 9.17 -15.18 27.62
C ALA A 338 8.67 -14.35 28.80
N PHE A 339 7.82 -13.35 28.55
CA PHE A 339 7.15 -12.54 29.54
C PHE A 339 6.33 -13.39 30.52
N TRP A 340 5.41 -14.22 30.01
CA TRP A 340 4.64 -15.10 30.91
C TRP A 340 5.51 -16.13 31.61
N THR A 341 6.57 -16.61 30.96
CA THR A 341 7.54 -17.50 31.61
C THR A 341 8.26 -16.79 32.77
N ALA A 342 8.64 -15.52 32.61
CA ALA A 342 9.25 -14.70 33.66
C ALA A 342 8.28 -14.47 34.82
N VAL A 343 7.03 -14.09 34.53
CA VAL A 343 5.96 -13.94 35.53
C VAL A 343 5.80 -15.19 36.39
N SER A 344 5.83 -16.38 35.77
CA SER A 344 5.68 -17.65 36.51
C SER A 344 6.82 -17.99 37.49
N ARG A 345 7.94 -17.25 37.41
CA ARG A 345 9.15 -17.44 38.21
C ARG A 345 9.44 -16.28 39.15
N ASP A 346 8.65 -15.21 39.05
CA ASP A 346 8.87 -14.00 39.81
C ASP A 346 8.36 -14.14 41.25
N GLY A 347 9.23 -13.83 42.21
CA GLY A 347 8.91 -14.00 43.63
C GLY A 347 7.84 -13.03 44.15
N ALA A 348 7.62 -11.89 43.49
CA ALA A 348 6.66 -10.88 43.92
C ALA A 348 5.24 -11.17 43.43
N VAL A 349 5.08 -11.69 42.20
CA VAL A 349 3.75 -11.90 41.60
C VAL A 349 3.36 -13.36 41.40
N ALA A 350 4.29 -14.32 41.29
CA ALA A 350 3.93 -15.72 41.00
C ALA A 350 3.01 -16.33 42.06
N GLY A 351 3.16 -15.94 43.33
CA GLY A 351 2.33 -16.42 44.44
C GLY A 351 0.85 -16.02 44.35
N GLN A 352 0.48 -15.14 43.42
CA GLN A 352 -0.90 -14.69 43.19
C GLN A 352 -1.69 -15.62 42.25
N PHE A 353 -1.03 -16.64 41.66
CA PHE A 353 -1.60 -17.51 40.64
C PHE A 353 -1.87 -18.93 41.15
N SER A 354 -2.86 -19.60 40.56
CA SER A 354 -3.06 -21.04 40.78
C SER A 354 -1.97 -21.88 40.11
N ASP A 355 -1.76 -23.10 40.58
CA ASP A 355 -0.78 -24.04 40.01
C ASP A 355 -1.00 -24.28 38.50
N ASP A 356 -2.26 -24.47 38.08
CA ASP A 356 -2.62 -24.60 36.65
C ASP A 356 -2.22 -23.38 35.82
N SER A 357 -2.39 -22.17 36.39
CA SER A 357 -2.02 -20.93 35.72
C SER A 357 -0.51 -20.80 35.62
N LEU A 358 0.21 -21.13 36.69
CA LEU A 358 1.67 -21.17 36.72
C LEU A 358 2.22 -22.16 35.69
N GLU A 359 1.64 -23.36 35.59
CA GLU A 359 2.03 -24.34 34.58
C GLU A 359 1.80 -23.82 33.15
N ARG A 360 0.67 -23.17 32.88
CA ARG A 360 0.40 -22.53 31.58
C ARG A 360 1.46 -21.48 31.25
N MET A 361 1.78 -20.63 32.22
CA MET A 361 2.73 -19.53 32.06
C MET A 361 4.18 -20.02 31.89
N ARG A 362 4.59 -21.08 32.59
CA ARG A 362 5.88 -21.76 32.36
C ARG A 362 6.02 -22.31 30.95
N ASN A 363 4.89 -22.65 30.31
CA ASN A 363 4.81 -23.06 28.90
C ASN A 363 4.62 -21.86 27.93
N GLY A 364 4.83 -20.62 28.40
CA GLY A 364 4.74 -19.39 27.59
C GLY A 364 3.32 -18.95 27.22
N LYS A 365 2.29 -19.49 27.89
CA LYS A 365 0.89 -19.16 27.62
C LYS A 365 0.37 -18.19 28.69
N ALA A 366 -0.42 -17.18 28.28
CA ALA A 366 -1.02 -16.22 29.21
C ALA A 366 -1.97 -16.90 30.22
N PRO A 367 -2.10 -16.47 31.48
CA PRO A 367 -3.08 -17.04 32.40
C PRO A 367 -4.51 -16.78 31.89
N ARG A 368 -5.45 -17.69 32.21
CA ARG A 368 -6.86 -17.50 31.83
C ARG A 368 -7.47 -16.35 32.62
N ALA A 369 -8.32 -15.56 31.98
CA ALA A 369 -9.14 -14.57 32.67
C ALA A 369 -10.30 -15.26 33.41
N ARG A 370 -10.93 -14.55 34.35
CA ARG A 370 -12.19 -15.03 34.95
C ARG A 370 -13.25 -15.12 33.86
N LEU A 371 -14.17 -16.06 33.98
CA LEU A 371 -15.22 -16.28 32.97
C LEU A 371 -16.00 -15.00 32.64
N MET A 372 -16.31 -14.20 33.66
CA MET A 372 -17.03 -12.92 33.52
C MET A 372 -16.22 -11.80 32.83
N ASP A 373 -14.90 -11.94 32.75
CA ASP A 373 -13.99 -10.97 32.13
C ASP A 373 -13.52 -11.47 30.74
N THR A 374 -14.18 -12.48 30.18
CA THR A 374 -13.91 -13.00 28.82
C THR A 374 -14.75 -12.29 27.75
N ALA A 375 -14.30 -12.33 26.50
CA ALA A 375 -15.01 -11.74 25.35
C ALA A 375 -15.06 -12.76 24.19
N GLY A 376 -16.18 -13.47 24.06
CA GLY A 376 -16.36 -14.51 23.05
C GLY A 376 -15.32 -15.63 23.21
N LYS A 377 -14.50 -15.85 22.17
CA LYS A 377 -13.41 -16.86 22.20
C LYS A 377 -12.14 -16.36 22.91
N ARG A 378 -12.05 -15.07 23.25
CA ARG A 378 -10.91 -14.47 23.94
C ARG A 378 -11.08 -14.70 25.44
N ILE A 379 -10.28 -15.64 25.97
CA ILE A 379 -10.42 -16.16 27.35
C ILE A 379 -9.15 -16.05 28.20
N SER A 380 -8.07 -15.49 27.66
CA SER A 380 -6.79 -15.32 28.36
C SER A 380 -6.44 -13.85 28.44
N HIS A 381 -5.62 -13.46 29.41
CA HIS A 381 -5.11 -12.09 29.49
C HIS A 381 -4.30 -11.73 28.24
N GLU A 382 -4.36 -10.47 27.86
CA GLU A 382 -3.81 -9.93 26.62
C GLU A 382 -2.81 -8.80 26.93
N ILE A 383 -1.77 -8.67 26.10
CA ILE A 383 -0.78 -7.60 26.21
C ILE A 383 -1.08 -6.57 25.12
N HIS A 384 -1.48 -5.38 25.55
CA HIS A 384 -1.88 -4.24 24.73
C HIS A 384 -0.78 -3.17 24.73
N HIS A 385 -0.69 -2.37 23.66
CA HIS A 385 0.24 -1.23 23.58
C HIS A 385 -0.53 0.05 23.86
N VAL A 386 -0.08 0.86 24.83
CA VAL A 386 -0.75 2.10 25.23
C VAL A 386 -0.77 3.11 24.08
N GLU A 387 0.42 3.46 23.59
CA GLU A 387 0.59 4.13 22.30
C GLU A 387 0.58 3.05 21.21
N LEU A 388 -0.38 3.17 20.29
CA LEU A 388 -0.56 2.21 19.23
C LEU A 388 0.71 2.14 18.38
N ILE A 389 1.11 0.92 17.99
CA ILE A 389 2.30 0.77 17.15
C ILE A 389 2.10 1.45 15.79
N SER A 390 0.86 1.51 15.30
CA SER A 390 0.49 2.25 14.08
C SER A 390 0.76 3.75 14.17
N GLU A 391 0.82 4.30 15.38
CA GLU A 391 1.02 5.73 15.65
C GLU A 391 2.46 6.07 16.05
N GLY A 392 3.35 5.07 16.05
CA GLY A 392 4.75 5.23 16.44
C GLY A 392 5.12 4.59 17.77
N GLY A 393 4.16 3.96 18.45
CA GLY A 393 4.38 3.27 19.71
C GLY A 393 5.45 2.17 19.63
N GLU A 394 6.34 2.13 20.62
CA GLU A 394 7.43 1.17 20.66
C GLU A 394 6.94 -0.25 20.99
N VAL A 395 7.36 -1.25 20.19
CA VAL A 395 6.90 -2.66 20.29
C VAL A 395 7.43 -3.39 21.53
N TYR A 396 8.65 -3.09 21.95
CA TYR A 396 9.35 -3.81 23.03
C TYR A 396 9.63 -2.94 24.26
N ASN A 397 9.10 -1.72 24.30
CA ASN A 397 9.16 -0.89 25.49
C ASN A 397 8.07 -1.34 26.46
N VAL A 398 8.46 -1.93 27.60
CA VAL A 398 7.51 -2.44 28.59
C VAL A 398 6.66 -1.34 29.24
N ASP A 399 7.12 -0.09 29.20
CA ASP A 399 6.35 1.06 29.70
C ASP A 399 5.17 1.38 28.77
N ASN A 400 5.30 1.04 27.49
CA ASN A 400 4.23 1.10 26.49
C ASN A 400 3.29 -0.12 26.54
N LEU A 401 3.48 -1.08 27.46
CA LEU A 401 2.67 -2.29 27.51
C LEU A 401 1.72 -2.31 28.71
N ARG A 402 0.49 -2.80 28.50
CA ARG A 402 -0.49 -3.04 29.56
C ARG A 402 -1.13 -4.41 29.43
N ILE A 403 -1.44 -5.03 30.56
CA ILE A 403 -2.16 -6.30 30.61
C ILE A 403 -3.64 -6.02 30.79
N HIS A 404 -4.47 -6.57 29.90
CA HIS A 404 -5.91 -6.46 29.97
C HIS A 404 -6.57 -7.84 30.05
N THR A 405 -7.73 -7.87 30.70
CA THR A 405 -8.70 -8.93 30.44
C THR A 405 -9.35 -8.71 29.07
N PRO A 406 -9.78 -9.78 28.38
CA PRO A 406 -10.43 -9.64 27.08
C PRO A 406 -11.62 -8.68 27.09
N LYS A 407 -12.43 -8.68 28.15
CA LYS A 407 -13.56 -7.77 28.29
C LYS A 407 -13.10 -6.31 28.36
N ASN A 408 -12.21 -5.99 29.30
CA ASN A 408 -11.69 -4.62 29.44
C ASN A 408 -10.97 -4.14 28.16
N HIS A 409 -10.27 -5.03 27.47
CA HIS A 409 -9.61 -4.68 26.21
C HIS A 409 -10.61 -4.36 25.10
N VAL A 410 -11.75 -5.07 25.02
CA VAL A 410 -12.82 -4.72 24.06
C VAL A 410 -13.44 -3.37 24.40
N GLU A 411 -13.68 -3.10 25.69
CA GLU A 411 -14.26 -1.84 26.16
C GLU A 411 -13.35 -0.64 25.84
N LEU A 412 -12.03 -0.79 26.01
CA LEU A 412 -11.04 0.24 25.66
C LEU A 412 -11.11 0.67 24.19
N HIS A 413 -11.48 -0.24 23.28
CA HIS A 413 -11.59 0.02 21.83
C HIS A 413 -12.98 0.47 21.37
N GLN A 414 -13.92 0.62 22.31
CA GLN A 414 -15.27 1.13 22.05
C GLN A 414 -15.44 2.59 22.47
N GLU A 415 -14.54 3.10 23.30
CA GLU A 415 -14.41 4.51 23.70
C GLU A 415 -13.56 5.27 22.68
#